data_AF-A0A9X1KWG5-F1
#
_entry.id   AF-A0A9X1KWG5-F1
#
_cell.length_a   1.000
_cell.length_b   1.000
_cell.length_c   1.000
_cell.angle_alpha   90.00
_cell.angle_beta   90.00
_cell.angle_gamma   90.00
#
_symmetry.space_group_name_H-M   'P 1'
#
loop_
_entity.id
_entity.type
_entity.pdbx_description
1 polymer ?
#
loop_
_entity_poly.entity_id
_entity_poly.type
_entity_poly.pdbx_seq_one_letter_code
_entity_poly.pdbx_strand_id
1 'polypeptide(L)'
;MKSLKNSARNSCSLFALITLFQITSSVNTLAHQQMMFYETDGHYWTVLLVCKQLGIPEAEAIAYAAEYPDNVMNQDGYIVKSRMTYLLPKSQKKVHALTGGLPEEELVISRIMLAEAKSARQKGTAAHRLGDTYAHTNDKKHKMFPHIIGHLFHMKKPDQIHRNPGKYLQYVNDLIKSFGGPEAEIDMFVFNYISDHGLDSEKNAAILKTEYNRLNGALAFSVEKDHITVVNDYLLSRNSLGSYAIHRNTDSKGRDTATIIFIKESDSYVTKYASRNK
;
A
#
# COMPACT_ATOMS: atom_id res chain seq x y z
N MET A 1 21.38 62.05 -21.06
CA MET A 1 20.99 62.20 -19.63
C MET A 1 19.79 61.31 -19.37
N LYS A 2 20.04 60.07 -18.92
CA LYS A 2 19.64 59.52 -17.60
C LYS A 2 18.17 59.74 -17.20
N SER A 3 17.34 58.71 -17.40
CA SER A 3 16.25 58.38 -16.48
C SER A 3 16.05 56.86 -16.45
N LEU A 4 16.68 56.24 -15.46
CA LEU A 4 16.40 54.90 -14.93
C LEU A 4 15.98 55.14 -13.49
N LYS A 5 14.84 54.57 -13.06
CA LYS A 5 14.61 54.00 -11.72
C LYS A 5 13.12 53.73 -11.49
N ASN A 6 12.77 52.44 -11.40
CA ASN A 6 12.05 51.84 -10.26
C ASN A 6 11.21 50.64 -10.73
N SER A 7 11.79 49.44 -10.63
CA SER A 7 11.02 48.21 -10.46
C SER A 7 11.87 47.20 -9.72
N ALA A 8 11.84 47.30 -8.39
CA ALA A 8 12.42 46.32 -7.49
C ALA A 8 11.69 46.43 -6.16
N ARG A 9 10.66 45.60 -5.97
CA ARG A 9 10.04 45.20 -4.69
C ARG A 9 8.89 44.27 -5.07
N ASN A 10 9.12 42.95 -5.01
CA ASN A 10 8.10 41.90 -4.82
C ASN A 10 8.74 40.49 -4.89
N SER A 11 9.75 40.23 -4.05
CA SER A 11 10.36 38.90 -3.97
C SER A 11 10.50 38.34 -2.54
N CYS A 12 9.84 38.96 -1.54
CA CYS A 12 10.02 38.58 -0.14
C CYS A 12 8.88 37.75 0.47
N SER A 13 7.89 37.30 -0.30
CA SER A 13 6.69 36.63 0.28
C SER A 13 6.62 35.11 0.09
N LEU A 14 7.54 34.49 -0.66
CA LEU A 14 7.45 33.05 -0.97
C LEU A 14 8.14 32.15 0.06
N PHE A 15 9.09 32.67 0.85
CA PHE A 15 9.70 31.94 1.96
C PHE A 15 8.76 31.74 3.16
N ALA A 16 7.73 32.59 3.29
CA ALA A 16 6.79 32.52 4.40
C ALA A 16 5.75 31.39 4.24
N LEU A 17 5.44 30.94 3.02
CA LEU A 17 4.40 29.93 2.78
C LEU A 17 4.89 28.50 3.02
N ILE A 18 6.19 28.22 2.84
CA ILE A 18 6.79 26.89 3.10
C ILE A 18 7.07 26.69 4.60
N THR A 19 7.24 27.79 5.35
CA THR A 19 7.55 27.72 6.79
C THR A 19 6.30 27.47 7.66
N LEU A 20 5.08 27.57 7.11
CA LEU A 20 3.81 27.47 7.86
C LEU A 20 3.09 26.12 7.72
N PHE A 21 3.82 25.04 7.40
CA PHE A 21 3.30 23.67 7.40
C PHE A 21 4.08 22.77 8.37
N GLN A 22 4.39 23.29 9.56
CA GLN A 22 4.73 22.44 10.72
C GLN A 22 3.43 22.19 11.51
N ILE A 23 2.54 21.36 10.97
CA ILE A 23 1.43 20.79 11.73
C ILE A 23 1.83 19.40 12.20
N THR A 24 1.77 19.28 13.51
CA THR A 24 2.14 18.17 14.38
C THR A 24 1.52 16.83 13.97
N SER A 25 2.36 15.82 13.79
CA SER A 25 1.99 14.42 14.01
C SER A 25 3.17 13.69 14.64
N SER A 26 3.38 13.92 15.93
CA SER A 26 4.29 13.12 16.75
C SER A 26 3.57 11.85 17.18
N VAL A 27 3.76 10.76 16.45
CA VAL A 27 3.31 9.42 16.87
C VAL A 27 4.53 8.55 17.20
N ASN A 28 4.54 8.04 18.42
CA ASN A 28 5.56 7.15 18.98
C ASN A 28 5.61 5.78 18.26
N THR A 29 6.32 5.66 17.16
CA THR A 29 6.92 4.40 16.67
C THR A 29 8.32 4.15 17.26
N LEU A 30 8.38 3.46 18.39
CA LEU A 30 9.57 2.73 18.86
C LEU A 30 9.21 1.24 18.82
N ALA A 31 9.53 0.57 17.71
CA ALA A 31 9.59 -0.90 17.61
C ALA A 31 10.16 -1.29 16.23
N HIS A 32 11.47 -1.15 16.04
CA HIS A 32 12.17 -1.78 14.92
C HIS A 32 12.83 -3.09 15.39
N GLN A 33 12.03 -3.94 16.03
CA GLN A 33 12.45 -5.28 16.40
C GLN A 33 11.23 -6.21 16.40
N GLN A 34 11.28 -7.21 15.52
CA GLN A 34 10.31 -8.30 15.28
C GLN A 34 9.19 -8.09 14.25
N MET A 35 9.54 -7.80 12.97
CA MET A 35 8.72 -8.19 11.80
C MET A 35 9.18 -9.55 11.27
N MET A 36 8.92 -10.62 12.03
CA MET A 36 9.29 -11.96 11.58
C MET A 36 8.20 -12.68 10.77
N PHE A 37 6.99 -12.13 10.61
CA PHE A 37 5.88 -13.00 10.19
C PHE A 37 4.90 -12.56 9.10
N TYR A 38 4.68 -11.30 8.69
CA TYR A 38 3.56 -11.00 7.76
C TYR A 38 3.74 -9.76 6.88
N GLU A 39 3.12 -9.79 5.69
CA GLU A 39 3.27 -8.80 4.62
C GLU A 39 2.05 -7.87 4.52
N THR A 40 2.24 -6.56 4.70
CA THR A 40 1.13 -5.57 4.65
C THR A 40 0.74 -5.18 3.22
N ASP A 41 1.58 -5.46 2.22
CA ASP A 41 1.33 -5.12 0.82
C ASP A 41 0.22 -5.98 0.23
N GLY A 42 0.26 -7.30 0.46
CA GLY A 42 -0.72 -8.26 -0.05
C GLY A 42 -2.11 -8.18 0.62
N HIS A 43 -2.17 -7.84 1.90
CA HIS A 43 -3.44 -7.73 2.64
C HIS A 43 -3.89 -6.29 2.77
N TYR A 44 -3.32 -5.51 3.70
CA TYR A 44 -3.78 -4.15 3.98
C TYR A 44 -3.80 -3.25 2.74
N TRP A 45 -2.64 -3.01 2.12
CA TRP A 45 -2.51 -1.97 1.10
C TRP A 45 -3.17 -2.34 -0.22
N THR A 46 -3.07 -3.59 -0.66
CA THR A 46 -3.76 -4.06 -1.88
C THR A 46 -5.28 -3.95 -1.72
N VAL A 47 -5.84 -4.43 -0.60
CA VAL A 47 -7.29 -4.34 -0.34
C VAL A 47 -7.73 -2.88 -0.22
N LEU A 48 -6.97 -2.05 0.49
CA LEU A 48 -7.27 -0.61 0.62
C LEU A 48 -7.37 0.07 -0.74
N LEU A 49 -6.38 -0.18 -1.61
CA LEU A 49 -6.28 0.48 -2.89
C LEU A 49 -7.39 0.03 -3.84
N VAL A 50 -7.68 -1.28 -3.90
CA VAL A 50 -8.81 -1.81 -4.68
C VAL A 50 -10.12 -1.18 -4.18
N CYS A 51 -10.39 -1.20 -2.88
CA CYS A 51 -11.63 -0.64 -2.34
C CYS A 51 -11.75 0.88 -2.61
N LYS A 52 -10.65 1.64 -2.53
CA LYS A 52 -10.66 3.07 -2.83
C LYS A 52 -10.90 3.36 -4.30
N GLN A 53 -10.27 2.62 -5.22
CA GLN A 53 -10.52 2.81 -6.65
C GLN A 53 -11.96 2.46 -7.03
N LEU A 54 -12.60 1.51 -6.33
CA LEU A 54 -14.03 1.19 -6.47
C LEU A 54 -14.98 2.18 -5.78
N GLY A 55 -14.47 3.21 -5.11
CA GLY A 55 -15.30 4.17 -4.39
C GLY A 55 -16.05 3.59 -3.19
N ILE A 56 -15.55 2.49 -2.60
CA ILE A 56 -16.18 1.87 -1.42
C ILE A 56 -15.96 2.77 -0.20
N PRO A 57 -17.03 3.31 0.44
CA PRO A 57 -16.88 4.27 1.54
C PRO A 57 -16.12 3.73 2.75
N GLU A 58 -16.24 2.43 3.03
CA GLU A 58 -15.62 1.76 4.19
C GLU A 58 -14.23 1.18 3.89
N ALA A 59 -13.55 1.62 2.82
CA ALA A 59 -12.29 1.02 2.32
C ALA A 59 -11.22 0.83 3.41
N GLU A 60 -11.00 1.84 4.26
CA GLU A 60 -10.00 1.78 5.35
C GLU A 60 -10.37 0.75 6.42
N ALA A 61 -11.65 0.66 6.77
CA ALA A 61 -12.14 -0.32 7.74
C ALA A 61 -12.06 -1.76 7.20
N ILE A 62 -12.34 -1.95 5.91
CA ILE A 62 -12.18 -3.23 5.21
C ILE A 62 -10.72 -3.64 5.17
N ALA A 63 -9.82 -2.74 4.75
CA ALA A 63 -8.39 -2.99 4.68
C ALA A 63 -7.79 -3.33 6.05
N TYR A 64 -8.13 -2.55 7.08
CA TYR A 64 -7.72 -2.85 8.45
C TYR A 64 -8.20 -4.24 8.88
N ALA A 65 -9.45 -4.59 8.59
CA ALA A 65 -9.98 -5.92 8.91
C ALA A 65 -9.37 -7.05 8.08
N ALA A 66 -8.83 -6.77 6.90
CA ALA A 66 -8.08 -7.73 6.09
C ALA A 66 -6.70 -7.99 6.69
N GLU A 67 -6.04 -6.98 7.26
CA GLU A 67 -4.76 -7.16 7.96
C GLU A 67 -4.94 -7.75 9.36
N TYR A 68 -6.09 -7.48 9.99
CA TYR A 68 -6.32 -7.78 11.39
C TYR A 68 -6.05 -9.24 11.81
N PRO A 69 -6.27 -10.28 11.00
CA PRO A 69 -5.85 -11.65 11.35
C PRO A 69 -4.38 -11.74 11.72
N ASP A 70 -3.51 -11.05 11.00
CA ASP A 70 -2.05 -11.15 11.13
C ASP A 70 -1.47 -10.05 12.01
N ASN A 71 -1.92 -8.81 11.82
CA ASN A 71 -1.37 -7.66 12.51
C ASN A 71 -2.44 -6.67 12.96
N VAL A 72 -2.15 -6.00 14.07
CA VAL A 72 -2.84 -4.77 14.46
C VAL A 72 -2.07 -3.61 13.85
N MET A 73 -2.77 -2.75 13.14
CA MET A 73 -2.22 -1.57 12.46
C MET A 73 -2.58 -0.27 13.21
N ASN A 74 -1.77 0.77 13.04
CA ASN A 74 -2.19 2.14 13.36
C ASN A 74 -2.88 2.82 12.15
N GLN A 75 -3.32 4.05 12.34
CA GLN A 75 -4.01 4.83 11.30
C GLN A 75 -3.13 5.18 10.09
N ASP A 76 -1.81 5.19 10.26
CA ASP A 76 -0.85 5.49 9.19
C ASP A 76 -0.49 4.26 8.34
N GLY A 77 -1.07 3.09 8.67
CA GLY A 77 -0.81 1.82 8.03
C GLY A 77 0.49 1.14 8.47
N TYR A 78 0.97 1.39 9.69
CA TYR A 78 2.10 0.67 10.27
C TYR A 78 1.64 -0.41 11.24
N ILE A 79 2.34 -1.56 11.23
CA ILE A 79 2.15 -2.62 12.21
C ILE A 79 2.54 -2.12 13.60
N VAL A 80 1.61 -2.21 14.56
CA VAL A 80 1.88 -1.94 15.99
C VAL A 80 2.01 -3.22 16.80
N LYS A 81 1.42 -4.33 16.34
CA LYS A 81 1.47 -5.61 17.03
C LYS A 81 1.12 -6.76 16.10
N SER A 82 1.98 -7.77 16.00
CA SER A 82 1.64 -9.03 15.33
C SER A 82 0.77 -9.92 16.22
N ARG A 83 -0.10 -10.72 15.58
CA ARG A 83 -0.99 -11.66 16.22
C ARG A 83 -0.50 -13.09 16.02
N MET A 84 -0.86 -13.96 16.97
CA MET A 84 -0.45 -15.37 16.96
C MET A 84 -1.54 -16.28 16.37
N THR A 85 -2.26 -15.82 15.34
CA THR A 85 -3.29 -16.63 14.66
C THR A 85 -2.69 -17.85 13.97
N TYR A 86 -1.40 -17.80 13.59
CA TYR A 86 -0.62 -18.96 13.12
C TYR A 86 -0.59 -20.15 14.07
N LEU A 87 -0.67 -19.91 15.38
CA LEU A 87 -0.71 -20.97 16.39
C LEU A 87 -2.11 -21.58 16.57
N LEU A 88 -3.13 -21.06 15.89
CA LEU A 88 -4.52 -21.47 16.07
C LEU A 88 -5.00 -22.29 14.86
N PRO A 89 -5.05 -23.64 14.92
CA PRO A 89 -5.38 -24.48 13.76
C PRO A 89 -6.74 -24.14 13.11
N LYS A 90 -7.72 -23.72 13.91
CA LYS A 90 -9.01 -23.26 13.40
C LYS A 90 -8.88 -21.97 12.58
N SER A 91 -8.07 -21.01 13.03
CA SER A 91 -7.79 -19.77 12.30
C SER A 91 -7.04 -20.08 11.01
N GLN A 92 -6.06 -20.98 11.07
CA GLN A 92 -5.28 -21.38 9.89
C GLN A 92 -6.14 -21.92 8.76
N LYS A 93 -7.12 -22.76 9.10
CA LYS A 93 -8.04 -23.28 8.09
C LYS A 93 -9.09 -22.28 7.66
N LYS A 94 -9.69 -21.52 8.59
CA LYS A 94 -10.87 -20.67 8.31
C LYS A 94 -10.55 -19.25 7.84
N VAL A 95 -9.40 -18.71 8.23
CA VAL A 95 -8.99 -17.36 7.90
C VAL A 95 -7.85 -17.40 6.89
N HIS A 96 -6.83 -18.24 7.13
CA HIS A 96 -5.62 -18.28 6.31
C HIS A 96 -5.62 -19.30 5.17
N ALA A 97 -6.76 -19.91 4.82
CA ALA A 97 -6.85 -20.90 3.74
C ALA A 97 -5.81 -22.06 3.76
N LEU A 98 -5.19 -22.37 4.90
CA LEU A 98 -4.18 -23.43 5.04
C LEU A 98 -4.82 -24.80 5.28
N THR A 99 -5.63 -25.23 4.32
CA THR A 99 -6.53 -26.38 4.47
C THR A 99 -5.92 -27.70 4.02
N GLY A 100 -4.95 -27.67 3.11
CA GLY A 100 -4.45 -28.86 2.41
C GLY A 100 -5.37 -29.36 1.29
N GLY A 101 -6.48 -28.66 1.03
CA GLY A 101 -7.49 -29.00 0.03
C GLY A 101 -7.11 -28.56 -1.39
N LEU A 102 -8.12 -28.51 -2.27
CA LEU A 102 -7.98 -28.04 -3.65
C LEU A 102 -8.04 -26.50 -3.72
N PRO A 103 -7.13 -25.83 -4.45
CA PRO A 103 -7.15 -24.38 -4.59
C PRO A 103 -8.45 -23.82 -5.15
N GLU A 104 -9.06 -24.51 -6.12
CA GLU A 104 -10.29 -24.09 -6.78
C GLU A 104 -11.47 -24.06 -5.82
N GLU A 105 -11.54 -25.03 -4.90
CA GLU A 105 -12.55 -25.08 -3.84
C GLU A 105 -12.37 -23.92 -2.85
N GLU A 106 -11.14 -23.65 -2.42
CA GLU A 106 -10.85 -22.53 -1.52
C GLU A 106 -11.13 -21.16 -2.14
N LEU A 107 -10.89 -21.01 -3.46
CA LEU A 107 -11.23 -19.80 -4.19
C LEU A 107 -12.74 -19.57 -4.20
N VAL A 108 -13.53 -20.61 -4.48
CA VAL A 108 -15.00 -20.53 -4.44
C VAL A 108 -15.49 -20.16 -3.04
N ILE A 109 -14.97 -20.81 -1.99
CA ILE A 109 -15.32 -20.49 -0.60
C ILE A 109 -15.00 -19.04 -0.27
N SER A 110 -13.81 -18.55 -0.63
CA SER A 110 -13.38 -17.19 -0.33
C SER A 110 -14.22 -16.13 -1.06
N ARG A 111 -14.57 -16.40 -2.32
CA ARG A 111 -15.48 -15.53 -3.10
C ARG A 111 -16.88 -15.51 -2.51
N ILE A 112 -17.44 -16.64 -2.09
CA ILE A 112 -18.75 -16.71 -1.40
C ILE A 112 -18.70 -15.94 -0.09
N MET A 113 -17.65 -16.13 0.72
CA MET A 113 -17.48 -15.38 1.98
C MET A 113 -17.47 -13.87 1.76
N LEU A 114 -16.86 -13.40 0.68
CA LEU A 114 -16.79 -11.98 0.36
C LEU A 114 -18.14 -11.45 -0.18
N ALA A 115 -18.82 -12.23 -1.04
CA ALA A 115 -20.15 -11.89 -1.57
C ALA A 115 -21.24 -11.84 -0.47
N GLU A 116 -21.16 -12.71 0.53
CA GLU A 116 -22.11 -12.76 1.64
C GLU A 116 -21.78 -11.79 2.80
N ALA A 117 -20.62 -11.14 2.77
CA ALA A 117 -20.16 -10.29 3.85
C ALA A 117 -20.99 -9.00 3.99
N LYS A 118 -21.57 -8.79 5.16
CA LYS A 118 -22.50 -7.68 5.44
C LYS A 118 -21.87 -6.49 6.16
N SER A 119 -20.62 -6.62 6.61
CA SER A 119 -19.90 -5.60 7.38
C SER A 119 -18.48 -5.44 6.87
N ALA A 120 -17.87 -4.27 7.08
CA ALA A 120 -16.46 -4.02 6.75
C ALA A 120 -15.53 -5.10 7.33
N ARG A 121 -15.80 -5.55 8.57
CA ARG A 121 -15.03 -6.61 9.23
C ARG A 121 -15.13 -7.96 8.50
N GLN A 122 -16.33 -8.36 8.11
CA GLN A 122 -16.55 -9.60 7.36
C GLN A 122 -15.92 -9.51 5.97
N LYS A 123 -16.07 -8.37 5.28
CA LYS A 123 -15.47 -8.11 3.97
C LYS A 123 -13.95 -8.18 4.03
N GLY A 124 -13.34 -7.52 5.01
CA GLY A 124 -11.88 -7.57 5.22
C GLY A 124 -11.40 -8.98 5.51
N THR A 125 -12.05 -9.71 6.43
CA THR A 125 -11.68 -11.10 6.74
C THR A 125 -11.80 -12.02 5.52
N ALA A 126 -12.82 -11.82 4.68
CA ALA A 126 -12.99 -12.60 3.46
C ALA A 126 -11.97 -12.21 2.37
N ALA A 127 -11.65 -10.93 2.22
CA ALA A 127 -10.61 -10.45 1.31
C ALA A 127 -9.21 -10.97 1.70
N HIS A 128 -8.91 -11.00 3.00
CA HIS A 128 -7.71 -11.64 3.53
C HIS A 128 -7.64 -13.11 3.15
N ARG A 129 -8.71 -13.88 3.41
CA ARG A 129 -8.77 -15.30 3.04
C ARG A 129 -8.57 -15.51 1.53
N LEU A 130 -9.15 -14.63 0.71
CA LEU A 130 -8.99 -14.68 -0.74
C LEU A 130 -7.52 -14.50 -1.14
N GLY A 131 -6.83 -13.50 -0.57
CA GLY A 131 -5.39 -13.31 -0.79
C GLY A 131 -4.56 -14.53 -0.36
N ASP A 132 -4.85 -15.05 0.83
CA ASP A 132 -4.19 -16.25 1.36
C ASP A 132 -4.47 -17.50 0.52
N THR A 133 -5.59 -17.57 -0.18
CA THR A 133 -5.87 -18.69 -1.09
C THR A 133 -4.86 -18.71 -2.26
N TYR A 134 -4.54 -17.55 -2.82
CA TYR A 134 -3.52 -17.44 -3.86
C TYR A 134 -2.11 -17.69 -3.31
N ALA A 135 -1.76 -17.04 -2.20
CA ALA A 135 -0.46 -17.18 -1.55
C ALA A 135 -0.17 -18.64 -1.14
N HIS A 136 -1.15 -19.30 -0.53
CA HIS A 136 -0.98 -20.65 0.01
C HIS A 136 -1.24 -21.79 -0.98
N THR A 137 -1.36 -21.49 -2.28
CA THR A 137 -1.43 -22.51 -3.31
C THR A 137 -0.03 -23.06 -3.65
N ASN A 138 0.17 -24.36 -3.47
CA ASN A 138 1.36 -25.06 -3.93
C ASN A 138 1.21 -25.50 -5.39
N ASP A 139 1.78 -24.73 -6.31
CA ASP A 139 1.67 -24.97 -7.75
C ASP A 139 2.24 -26.32 -8.19
N LYS A 140 3.26 -26.83 -7.49
CA LYS A 140 3.87 -28.13 -7.83
C LYS A 140 2.98 -29.30 -7.47
N LYS A 141 2.15 -29.14 -6.44
CA LYS A 141 1.26 -30.20 -5.93
C LYS A 141 -0.19 -29.99 -6.33
N HIS A 142 -0.53 -28.86 -6.94
CA HIS A 142 -1.90 -28.41 -7.21
C HIS A 142 -2.81 -28.55 -5.98
N LYS A 143 -2.29 -28.11 -4.82
CA LYS A 143 -2.97 -28.20 -3.52
C LYS A 143 -2.67 -26.98 -2.67
N MET A 144 -3.56 -26.67 -1.74
CA MET A 144 -3.26 -25.73 -0.65
C MET A 144 -2.17 -26.29 0.25
N PHE A 145 -1.34 -25.43 0.85
CA PHE A 145 -0.48 -25.86 1.94
C PHE A 145 -1.34 -26.27 3.15
N PRO A 146 -1.04 -27.40 3.82
CA PRO A 146 -1.73 -27.75 5.05
C PRO A 146 -1.17 -26.93 6.23
N HIS A 147 -2.02 -26.56 7.19
CA HIS A 147 -1.68 -25.73 8.35
C HIS A 147 -0.39 -26.11 9.11
N ILE A 148 -0.03 -27.40 9.21
CA ILE A 148 1.20 -27.83 9.91
C ILE A 148 2.45 -27.56 9.06
N ILE A 149 2.39 -27.75 7.75
CA ILE A 149 3.56 -27.67 6.87
C ILE A 149 3.86 -26.21 6.47
N GLY A 150 2.82 -25.39 6.29
CA GLY A 150 2.97 -23.96 5.96
C GLY A 150 3.84 -23.22 6.99
N HIS A 151 3.53 -23.41 8.28
CA HIS A 151 4.19 -22.68 9.37
C HIS A 151 5.53 -23.26 9.83
N LEU A 152 5.73 -24.59 9.76
CA LEU A 152 6.94 -25.20 10.33
C LEU A 152 8.10 -25.34 9.33
N PHE A 153 7.83 -25.53 8.03
CA PHE A 153 8.84 -25.98 7.08
C PHE A 153 9.10 -25.05 5.89
N HIS A 154 8.13 -24.22 5.48
CA HIS A 154 8.33 -23.29 4.37
C HIS A 154 8.68 -21.86 4.80
N MET A 155 8.62 -21.56 6.11
CA MET A 155 8.85 -20.23 6.65
C MET A 155 8.08 -19.18 5.80
N LYS A 156 8.66 -18.02 5.54
CA LYS A 156 8.05 -16.86 4.89
C LYS A 156 7.64 -17.04 3.41
N LYS A 157 8.00 -18.16 2.75
CA LYS A 157 7.95 -18.25 1.28
C LYS A 157 6.54 -18.32 0.65
N PRO A 158 5.56 -19.03 1.24
CA PRO A 158 4.21 -19.10 0.66
C PRO A 158 3.49 -17.76 0.68
N ASP A 159 3.77 -16.93 1.69
CA ASP A 159 2.98 -15.73 1.98
C ASP A 159 3.33 -14.56 1.04
N GLN A 160 4.42 -14.70 0.26
CA GLN A 160 4.96 -13.67 -0.62
C GLN A 160 4.30 -13.72 -1.99
N ILE A 161 3.00 -13.44 -2.06
CA ILE A 161 2.24 -13.50 -3.31
C ILE A 161 2.84 -12.60 -4.39
N HIS A 162 3.48 -11.49 -4.01
CA HIS A 162 4.19 -10.58 -4.93
C HIS A 162 5.36 -11.27 -5.68
N ARG A 163 5.90 -12.38 -5.16
CA ARG A 163 6.93 -13.18 -5.83
C ARG A 163 6.36 -14.11 -6.90
N ASN A 164 5.04 -14.19 -7.01
CA ASN A 164 4.36 -14.83 -8.12
C ASN A 164 3.48 -13.78 -8.84
N PRO A 165 4.07 -13.00 -9.77
CA PRO A 165 3.42 -11.90 -10.48
C PRO A 165 2.03 -12.27 -11.02
N GLY A 166 1.92 -13.44 -11.66
CA GLY A 166 0.66 -13.93 -12.21
C GLY A 166 -0.42 -14.16 -11.15
N LYS A 167 -0.07 -14.78 -10.02
CA LYS A 167 -1.02 -14.97 -8.91
C LYS A 167 -1.42 -13.65 -8.25
N TYR A 168 -0.49 -12.73 -8.08
CA TYR A 168 -0.81 -11.41 -7.53
C TYR A 168 -1.84 -10.68 -8.37
N LEU A 169 -1.67 -10.63 -9.70
CA LEU A 169 -2.65 -10.01 -10.58
C LEU A 169 -3.98 -10.77 -10.64
N GLN A 170 -3.97 -12.10 -10.58
CA GLN A 170 -5.21 -12.89 -10.47
C GLN A 170 -5.97 -12.56 -9.18
N TYR A 171 -5.26 -12.46 -8.05
CA TYR A 171 -5.83 -12.05 -6.77
C TYR A 171 -6.45 -10.64 -6.84
N VAL A 172 -5.74 -9.66 -7.40
CA VAL A 172 -6.26 -8.30 -7.56
C VAL A 172 -7.52 -8.28 -8.42
N ASN A 173 -7.52 -8.98 -9.56
CA ASN A 173 -8.71 -9.08 -10.42
C ASN A 173 -9.89 -9.76 -9.71
N ASP A 174 -9.64 -10.80 -8.92
CA ASP A 174 -10.66 -11.46 -8.13
C ASP A 174 -11.22 -10.58 -7.01
N LEU A 175 -10.38 -9.76 -6.36
CA LEU A 175 -10.85 -8.76 -5.41
C LEU A 175 -11.79 -7.76 -6.07
N ILE A 176 -11.38 -7.20 -7.21
CA ILE A 176 -12.18 -6.23 -7.98
C ILE A 176 -13.56 -6.82 -8.31
N LYS A 177 -13.57 -8.03 -8.88
CA LYS A 177 -14.82 -8.76 -9.18
C LYS A 177 -15.67 -9.00 -7.94
N SER A 178 -15.06 -9.48 -6.87
CA SER A 178 -15.78 -9.87 -5.65
C SER A 178 -16.36 -8.68 -4.91
N PHE A 179 -15.77 -7.49 -5.08
CA PHE A 179 -16.32 -6.23 -4.60
C PHE A 179 -17.35 -5.60 -5.55
N GLY A 180 -17.69 -6.26 -6.66
CA GLY A 180 -18.70 -5.80 -7.62
C GLY A 180 -18.20 -4.72 -8.58
N GLY A 181 -16.89 -4.54 -8.72
CA GLY A 181 -16.31 -3.56 -9.63
C GLY A 181 -16.37 -3.99 -11.10
N PRO A 182 -16.69 -3.09 -12.05
CA PRO A 182 -16.45 -3.35 -13.46
C PRO A 182 -14.95 -3.38 -13.71
N GLU A 183 -14.42 -4.48 -14.28
CA GLU A 183 -12.98 -4.64 -14.54
C GLU A 183 -12.38 -3.47 -15.34
N ALA A 184 -13.17 -2.82 -16.19
CA ALA A 184 -12.73 -1.75 -17.08
C ALA A 184 -12.48 -0.39 -16.40
N GLU A 185 -12.86 -0.21 -15.12
CA GLU A 185 -12.77 1.10 -14.44
C GLU A 185 -11.65 1.19 -13.40
N ILE A 186 -10.93 0.09 -13.16
CA ILE A 186 -9.80 0.06 -12.22
C ILE A 186 -8.51 0.41 -12.96
N ASP A 187 -7.76 1.34 -12.39
CA ASP A 187 -6.42 1.66 -12.86
C ASP A 187 -5.41 0.63 -12.35
N MET A 188 -5.14 -0.36 -13.21
CA MET A 188 -4.30 -1.51 -12.91
C MET A 188 -2.79 -1.22 -12.90
N PHE A 189 -2.37 0.01 -13.22
CA PHE A 189 -0.94 0.33 -13.39
C PHE A 189 -0.11 -0.02 -12.15
N VAL A 190 -0.56 0.38 -10.96
CA VAL A 190 0.18 0.18 -9.71
C VAL A 190 0.37 -1.31 -9.40
N PHE A 191 -0.65 -2.12 -9.69
CA PHE A 191 -0.62 -3.56 -9.47
C PHE A 191 0.29 -4.25 -10.49
N ASN A 192 0.23 -3.83 -11.76
CA ASN A 192 1.16 -4.29 -12.80
C ASN A 192 2.60 -3.89 -12.48
N TYR A 193 2.84 -2.67 -12.02
CA TYR A 193 4.16 -2.20 -11.62
C TYR A 193 4.76 -3.09 -10.52
N ILE A 194 4.00 -3.37 -9.45
CA ILE A 194 4.44 -4.26 -8.37
C ILE A 194 4.74 -5.67 -8.89
N SER A 195 3.84 -6.21 -9.69
CA SER A 195 3.96 -7.52 -10.34
C SER A 195 5.25 -7.63 -11.19
N ASP A 196 5.57 -6.60 -11.97
CA ASP A 196 6.67 -6.63 -12.93
C ASP A 196 8.05 -6.38 -12.29
N HIS A 197 8.11 -5.72 -11.13
CA HIS A 197 9.38 -5.33 -10.51
C HIS A 197 9.86 -6.30 -9.43
N GLY A 198 9.00 -7.20 -8.92
CA GLY A 198 9.41 -8.24 -7.96
C GLY A 198 10.06 -7.68 -6.69
N LEU A 199 9.61 -6.51 -6.23
CA LEU A 199 10.12 -5.84 -5.05
C LEU A 199 9.72 -6.59 -3.77
N ASP A 200 10.40 -6.32 -2.67
CA ASP A 200 9.98 -6.80 -1.36
C ASP A 200 8.70 -6.08 -0.86
N SER A 201 8.07 -6.66 0.17
CA SER A 201 6.79 -6.21 0.69
C SER A 201 6.81 -4.78 1.23
N GLU A 202 7.91 -4.33 1.83
CA GLU A 202 8.02 -2.98 2.38
C GLU A 202 8.03 -1.94 1.25
N LYS A 203 8.78 -2.21 0.18
CA LYS A 203 8.79 -1.38 -1.04
C LYS A 203 7.45 -1.39 -1.77
N ASN A 204 6.80 -2.55 -1.89
CA ASN A 204 5.45 -2.64 -2.47
C ASN A 204 4.44 -1.82 -1.65
N ALA A 205 4.47 -1.94 -0.33
CA ALA A 205 3.63 -1.15 0.57
C ALA A 205 3.88 0.35 0.39
N ALA A 206 5.13 0.78 0.22
CA ALA A 206 5.47 2.18 -0.04
C ALA A 206 4.88 2.70 -1.37
N ILE A 207 4.90 1.88 -2.43
CA ILE A 207 4.28 2.20 -3.73
C ILE A 207 2.75 2.29 -3.60
N LEU A 208 2.11 1.29 -2.97
CA LEU A 208 0.66 1.28 -2.78
C LEU A 208 0.19 2.46 -1.92
N LYS A 209 0.94 2.78 -0.86
CA LYS A 209 0.70 3.97 -0.02
C LYS A 209 0.88 5.27 -0.80
N THR A 210 1.87 5.34 -1.70
CA THR A 210 2.06 6.49 -2.59
C THR A 210 0.84 6.68 -3.49
N GLU A 211 0.37 5.59 -4.11
CA GLU A 211 -0.80 5.62 -4.98
C GLU A 211 -2.10 5.96 -4.23
N TYR A 212 -2.25 5.45 -3.01
CA TYR A 212 -3.33 5.80 -2.12
C TYR A 212 -3.35 7.31 -1.81
N ASN A 213 -2.22 7.89 -1.42
CA ASN A 213 -2.13 9.32 -1.11
C ASN A 213 -2.48 10.19 -2.32
N ARG A 214 -2.02 9.77 -3.51
CA ARG A 214 -2.38 10.42 -4.77
C ARG A 214 -3.89 10.41 -5.01
N LEU A 215 -4.54 9.24 -4.92
CA LEU A 215 -5.98 9.11 -5.15
C LEU A 215 -6.82 9.94 -4.17
N ASN A 216 -6.35 10.10 -2.92
CA ASN A 216 -7.00 10.96 -1.93
C ASN A 216 -6.64 12.45 -2.07
N GLY A 217 -5.91 12.85 -3.12
CA GLY A 217 -5.56 14.24 -3.38
C GLY A 217 -4.64 14.85 -2.32
N ALA A 218 -3.85 14.04 -1.61
CA ALA A 218 -2.87 14.52 -0.66
C ALA A 218 -1.89 15.47 -1.38
N LEU A 219 -1.60 16.64 -0.79
CA LEU A 219 -0.63 17.57 -1.36
C LEU A 219 0.81 17.11 -1.09
N ALA A 220 1.02 16.48 0.05
CA ALA A 220 2.29 15.93 0.44
C ALA A 220 2.14 14.72 1.37
N PHE A 221 3.11 13.82 1.35
CA PHE A 221 3.21 12.68 2.26
C PHE A 221 4.65 12.25 2.47
N SER A 222 4.92 11.59 3.60
CA SER A 222 6.27 11.13 3.95
C SER A 222 6.53 9.69 3.50
N VAL A 223 7.76 9.45 3.06
CA VAL A 223 8.31 8.16 2.64
C VAL A 223 9.60 7.92 3.42
N GLU A 224 9.83 6.68 3.83
CA GLU A 224 11.06 6.27 4.53
C GLU A 224 12.27 6.33 3.60
N LYS A 225 13.47 6.61 4.14
CA LYS A 225 14.68 6.91 3.36
C LYS A 225 15.01 5.83 2.31
N ASP A 226 14.95 4.58 2.73
CA ASP A 226 15.21 3.39 1.95
C ASP A 226 14.15 3.12 0.87
N HIS A 227 12.97 3.73 0.99
CA HIS A 227 11.89 3.65 0.01
C HIS A 227 11.87 4.83 -0.99
N ILE A 228 12.72 5.84 -0.82
CA ILE A 228 12.72 7.04 -1.70
C ILE A 228 12.97 6.67 -3.16
N THR A 229 14.02 5.87 -3.42
CA THR A 229 14.41 5.53 -4.80
C THR A 229 13.29 4.78 -5.51
N VAL A 230 12.72 3.76 -4.87
CA VAL A 230 11.66 2.95 -5.48
C VAL A 230 10.37 3.75 -5.70
N VAL A 231 10.01 4.65 -4.77
CA VAL A 231 8.86 5.54 -4.96
C VAL A 231 9.10 6.53 -6.09
N ASN A 232 10.30 7.09 -6.19
CA ASN A 232 10.67 7.98 -7.30
C ASN A 232 10.57 7.26 -8.66
N ASP A 233 11.11 6.04 -8.76
CA ASP A 233 11.06 5.26 -10.00
C ASP A 233 9.62 4.90 -10.40
N TYR A 234 8.78 4.56 -9.42
CA TYR A 234 7.34 4.38 -9.63
C TYR A 234 6.66 5.65 -10.14
N LEU A 235 6.88 6.79 -9.49
CA LEU A 235 6.27 8.07 -9.87
C LEU A 235 6.70 8.53 -11.27
N LEU A 236 7.98 8.32 -11.64
CA LEU A 236 8.48 8.56 -13.00
C LEU A 236 7.79 7.66 -14.02
N SER A 237 7.60 6.38 -13.69
CA SER A 237 6.97 5.40 -14.58
C SER A 237 5.48 5.66 -14.79
N ARG A 238 4.80 6.19 -13.77
CA ARG A 238 3.36 6.45 -13.80
C ARG A 238 2.95 7.45 -14.88
N ASN A 239 3.82 8.42 -15.19
CA ASN A 239 3.72 9.47 -16.23
C ASN A 239 2.46 10.37 -16.20
N SER A 240 1.35 9.94 -15.60
CA SER A 240 0.06 10.63 -15.53
C SER A 240 -0.08 11.59 -14.34
N LEU A 241 0.99 11.81 -13.57
CA LEU A 241 0.94 12.42 -12.24
C LEU A 241 1.11 13.94 -12.22
N GLY A 242 1.39 14.57 -13.37
CA GLY A 242 1.90 15.92 -13.40
C GLY A 242 3.27 16.02 -12.73
N SER A 243 3.64 17.22 -12.29
CA SER A 243 4.93 17.46 -11.63
C SER A 243 4.89 17.08 -10.15
N TYR A 244 5.99 16.57 -9.62
CA TYR A 244 6.19 16.37 -8.19
C TYR A 244 7.60 16.78 -7.77
N ALA A 245 7.80 17.01 -6.47
CA ALA A 245 9.11 17.25 -5.87
C ALA A 245 9.35 16.28 -4.71
N ILE A 246 10.62 15.91 -4.52
CA ILE A 246 11.07 15.12 -3.37
C ILE A 246 11.92 16.03 -2.49
N HIS A 247 11.46 16.28 -1.27
CA HIS A 247 12.20 17.03 -0.28
C HIS A 247 12.70 16.09 0.81
N ARG A 248 14.02 15.90 0.89
CA ARG A 248 14.64 15.06 1.93
C ARG A 248 14.61 15.78 3.27
N ASN A 249 14.15 15.08 4.30
CA ASN A 249 13.92 15.60 5.64
C ASN A 249 14.42 14.63 6.71
N THR A 250 14.49 15.11 7.94
CA THR A 250 14.69 14.27 9.13
C THR A 250 13.46 14.41 10.01
N ASP A 251 12.87 13.28 10.44
CA ASP A 251 11.70 13.30 11.31
C ASP A 251 12.06 13.71 12.75
N SER A 252 11.04 13.85 13.61
CA SER A 252 11.23 14.25 15.02
C SER A 252 12.09 13.29 15.85
N LYS A 253 12.46 12.13 15.31
CA LYS A 253 13.29 11.10 15.96
C LYS A 253 14.68 11.01 15.34
N GLY A 254 15.04 11.92 14.45
CA GLY A 254 16.34 11.87 13.78
C GLY A 254 16.39 10.86 12.63
N ARG A 255 15.26 10.30 12.19
CA ARG A 255 15.24 9.35 11.07
C ARG A 255 15.16 10.11 9.76
N ASP A 256 16.01 9.74 8.82
CA ASP A 256 15.96 10.26 7.46
C ASP A 256 14.65 9.82 6.78
N THR A 257 13.99 10.77 6.14
CA THR A 257 12.75 10.58 5.39
C THR A 257 12.79 11.46 4.13
N ALA A 258 11.82 11.30 3.25
CA ALA A 258 11.51 12.34 2.28
C ALA A 258 10.02 12.65 2.26
N THR A 259 9.71 13.91 2.06
CA THR A 259 8.36 14.38 1.76
C THR A 259 8.21 14.45 0.24
N ILE A 260 7.29 13.66 -0.30
CA ILE A 260 6.82 13.78 -1.68
C ILE A 260 5.78 14.88 -1.71
N ILE A 261 5.91 15.82 -2.65
CA ILE A 261 4.99 16.97 -2.82
C ILE A 261 4.44 16.92 -4.24
N PHE A 262 3.13 16.74 -4.40
CA PHE A 262 2.48 16.80 -5.70
C PHE A 262 2.20 18.25 -6.09
N ILE A 263 2.60 18.64 -7.31
CA ILE A 263 2.47 20.01 -7.82
C ILE A 263 1.27 20.03 -8.77
N LYS A 264 0.19 20.71 -8.36
CA LYS A 264 -0.99 20.90 -9.22
C LYS A 264 -0.68 21.89 -10.33
N GLU A 265 -0.92 21.51 -11.59
CA GLU A 265 -0.61 22.33 -12.77
C GLU A 265 -1.37 23.67 -12.83
N SER A 266 -2.41 23.86 -12.03
CA SER A 266 -3.09 25.15 -11.89
C SER A 266 -2.21 26.23 -11.22
N ASP A 267 -1.10 25.85 -10.58
CA ASP A 267 -0.18 26.78 -9.92
C ASP A 267 0.98 27.16 -10.85
N SER A 268 0.71 28.06 -11.79
CA SER A 268 1.68 28.68 -12.73
C SER A 268 2.93 29.30 -12.08
N TYR A 269 3.03 29.31 -10.75
CA TYR A 269 4.17 29.85 -9.99
C TYR A 269 5.24 28.81 -9.63
N VAL A 270 4.93 27.50 -9.61
CA VAL A 270 5.86 26.47 -9.08
C VAL A 270 6.92 26.01 -10.09
N THR A 271 6.63 26.07 -11.39
CA THR A 271 7.60 25.77 -12.47
C THR A 271 8.86 26.64 -12.43
N LYS A 272 8.81 27.82 -11.77
CA LYS A 272 9.98 28.69 -11.54
C LYS A 272 10.92 28.20 -10.43
N TYR A 273 10.49 27.33 -9.52
CA TYR A 273 11.32 26.87 -8.40
C TYR A 273 12.08 25.58 -8.73
N ALA A 274 11.46 24.66 -9.47
CA ALA A 274 12.08 23.40 -9.89
C ALA A 274 13.25 23.58 -10.87
N SER A 275 13.30 24.69 -11.62
CA SER A 275 14.39 25.00 -12.56
C SER A 275 15.61 25.66 -11.91
N ARG A 276 15.55 26.02 -10.61
CA ARG A 276 16.65 26.70 -9.89
C ARG A 276 17.53 25.76 -9.06
N ASN A 277 17.14 24.50 -8.90
CA ASN A 277 17.85 23.50 -8.11
C ASN A 277 18.33 22.28 -8.95
N LYS A 278 18.36 22.42 -10.28
CA LYS A 278 19.16 21.56 -11.17
C LYS A 278 20.50 22.24 -11.40
#